data_AF-A0A6G9XUL7-F1
#
_entry.id   AF-A0A6G9XUL7-F1
#
_cell.length_a   1.000
_cell.length_b   1.000
_cell.length_c   1.000
_cell.angle_alpha   90.00
_cell.angle_beta   90.00
_cell.angle_gamma   90.00
#
_symmetry.space_group_name_H-M   'P 1'
#
loop_
_entity.id
_entity.type
_entity.pdbx_description
1 polymer ?
#
loop_
_entity_poly.entity_id
_entity_poly.type
_entity_poly.pdbx_seq_one_letter_code
_entity_poly.pdbx_strand_id
1 'polypeptide(L)' 'MSAACPACSWPSPMLVSRHGSVRYLRCVCGKFLVAHGGGVNLLSDRSACATPKAAEHLELIPLPEA' A
#
# COMPACT_ATOMS: atom_id res chain seq x y z
N MET A 1 18.88 -3.14 8.84
CA MET A 1 18.38 -1.82 9.32
C MET A 1 17.14 -1.41 8.55
N SER A 2 16.11 -0.93 9.25
CA SER A 2 14.98 -0.19 8.68
C SER A 2 15.42 1.25 8.46
N ALA A 3 15.26 1.78 7.24
CA ALA A 3 15.58 3.18 7.00
C ALA A 3 14.42 4.07 7.46
N ALA A 4 14.74 5.28 7.93
CA ALA A 4 13.75 6.24 8.38
C ALA A 4 12.80 6.65 7.24
N CYS A 5 11.55 6.96 7.59
CA CYS A 5 10.59 7.48 6.63
C CYS A 5 11.06 8.86 6.13
N PRO A 6 11.27 9.06 4.82
CA PRO A 6 11.71 10.35 4.29
C PRO A 6 10.64 11.46 4.40
N ALA A 7 9.38 11.11 4.69
CA ALA A 7 8.29 12.09 4.83
C ALA A 7 8.13 12.65 6.26
N CYS A 8 8.46 11.89 7.30
CA CYS A 8 8.24 12.32 8.69
C CYS A 8 9.38 11.94 9.65
N SER A 9 10.50 11.44 9.11
CA SER A 9 11.68 11.00 9.86
C SER A 9 11.45 9.87 10.87
N TRP A 10 10.29 9.19 10.84
CA TRP A 10 10.01 8.08 11.74
C TRP A 10 11.02 6.92 11.51
N PRO A 11 11.72 6.45 12.55
CA PRO A 11 12.89 5.57 12.39
C PRO A 11 12.55 4.10 12.11
N SER A 12 11.31 3.66 12.39
CA SER A 12 10.92 2.26 12.27
C SER A 12 9.57 2.07 11.57
N PRO A 13 9.51 2.23 10.23
CA PRO A 13 8.32 1.88 9.47
C PRO A 13 8.01 0.38 9.55
N MET A 14 6.74 0.00 9.69
CA MET A 14 6.27 -1.37 9.84
C MET A 14 6.37 -2.13 8.52
N LEU A 15 6.88 -3.37 8.52
CA LEU A 15 6.88 -4.24 7.35
C LEU A 15 5.46 -4.75 7.05
N VAL A 16 5.02 -4.57 5.80
CA VAL A 16 3.71 -5.04 5.31
C VAL A 16 3.88 -6.29 4.44
N SER A 17 4.86 -6.28 3.53
CA SER A 17 5.15 -7.41 2.64
C SER A 17 6.61 -7.42 2.19
N ARG A 18 7.10 -8.58 1.73
CA ARG A 18 8.45 -8.76 1.18
C ARG A 18 8.44 -9.65 -0.05
N HIS A 19 9.07 -9.18 -1.12
CA HIS A 19 9.25 -9.90 -2.38
C HIS A 19 10.74 -9.88 -2.75
N GLY A 20 11.45 -10.97 -2.44
CA GLY A 20 12.90 -11.03 -2.60
C GLY A 20 13.62 -9.94 -1.80
N SER A 21 14.41 -9.10 -2.48
CA SER A 21 15.15 -7.98 -1.89
C SER A 21 14.30 -6.72 -1.67
N VAL A 22 13.04 -6.72 -2.13
CA VAL A 22 12.12 -5.59 -2.01
C VAL A 22 11.23 -5.77 -0.80
N ARG A 23 11.13 -4.73 0.04
CA ARG A 23 10.29 -4.69 1.24
C ARG A 23 9.30 -3.53 1.13
N TYR A 24 8.02 -3.82 1.31
CA TYR A 24 6.96 -2.83 1.38
C TYR A 24 6.68 -2.51 2.85
N LEU A 25 6.77 -1.23 3.22
CA LEU A 25 6.61 -0.76 4.59
C LEU A 25 5.46 0.24 4.70
N ARG A 26 4.90 0.41 5.89
CA ARG A 26 3.93 1.45 6.23
C ARG A 26 4.47 2.28 7.38
N CYS A 27 4.48 3.60 7.20
CA CYS A 27 4.87 4.53 8.24
C CYS A 27 3.67 4.96 9.08
N VAL A 28 3.91 5.39 10.32
CA VAL A 28 2.90 5.96 11.22
C VAL A 28 2.26 7.24 10.67
N CYS A 29 2.93 7.96 9.76
CA CYS A 29 2.36 9.12 9.07
C CYS A 29 1.37 8.74 7.95
N GLY A 30 1.08 7.46 7.75
CA GLY A 30 0.11 6.97 6.76
C GLY A 30 0.68 6.75 5.36
N LYS A 31 1.93 7.13 5.08
CA LYS A 31 2.60 6.87 3.80
C LYS A 31 3.10 5.43 3.69
N PHE A 32 3.04 4.88 2.48
CA PHE A 32 3.68 3.60 2.14
C PHE A 32 5.08 3.85 1.60
N LEU A 33 6.01 2.94 1.88
CA LEU A 33 7.41 3.00 1.46
C LEU A 33 7.83 1.70 0.77
N VAL A 34 8.74 1.79 -0.20
CA VAL A 34 9.48 0.64 -0.75
C VAL A 34 10.93 0.75 -0.34
N ALA A 35 11.44 -0.27 0.35
CA ALA A 35 12.86 -0.42 0.66
C ALA A 35 13.48 -1.51 -0.22
N HIS A 36 14.58 -1.19 -0.90
CA HIS A 36 15.35 -2.09 -1.76
C HIS A 36 16.85 -1.76 -1.65
N GLY A 37 17.72 -2.44 -2.41
CA GLY A 37 19.18 -2.26 -2.32
C GLY A 37 19.66 -0.82 -2.59
N GLY A 38 18.90 -0.03 -3.34
CA GLY A 38 19.17 1.38 -3.65
C GLY A 38 18.64 2.40 -2.63
N GLY A 39 17.99 1.95 -1.55
CA GLY A 39 17.46 2.83 -0.49
C GLY A 39 15.96 2.70 -0.25
N VAL A 40 15.34 3.76 0.26
CA VAL A 40 13.91 3.80 0.60
C VAL A 40 13.23 4.92 -0.16
N ASN A 41 12.17 4.58 -0.88
CA ASN A 41 11.39 5.51 -1.67
C ASN A 41 9.95 5.55 -1.15
N LEU A 42 9.33 6.74 -1.21
CA LEU A 42 7.90 6.88 -1.01
C LEU A 42 7.17 6.22 -2.18
N LEU A 43 6.15 5.39 -1.89
CA LEU A 43 5.17 5.13 -2.93
C LEU A 43 4.39 6.43 -3.09
N SER A 44 4.35 6.95 -4.32
CA SER A 44 3.42 8.02 -4.68
C SER A 44 2.03 7.63 -4.19
N ASP A 45 1.31 8.64 -3.72
CA ASP A 45 0.03 8.48 -3.06
C ASP A 45 -0.88 7.53 -3.84
N ARG A 46 -1.25 6.44 -3.18
CA ARG A 46 -2.31 5.56 -3.67
C ARG A 46 -3.67 6.27 -3.78
N SER A 47 -3.76 7.59 -3.58
CA SER A 47 -4.92 8.35 -4.05
C SER A 47 -5.16 8.13 -5.55
N ALA A 48 -4.12 7.79 -6.32
CA ALA A 48 -4.23 7.41 -7.73
C ALA A 48 -4.47 5.91 -7.99
N CYS A 49 -4.39 5.03 -6.97
CA CYS A 49 -5.20 3.81 -7.01
C CYS A 49 -6.61 4.28 -6.73
N ALA A 50 -7.22 4.90 -7.73
CA ALA A 50 -8.64 5.19 -7.75
C ALA A 50 -9.31 3.97 -7.15
N THR A 51 -10.13 4.18 -6.11
CA THR A 51 -11.29 3.32 -5.91
C THR A 51 -11.76 2.93 -7.29
N PRO A 52 -11.83 1.63 -7.68
CA PRO A 52 -12.62 1.30 -8.85
C PRO A 52 -13.93 2.03 -8.58
N LYS A 53 -14.26 3.01 -9.44
CA LYS A 53 -15.46 3.83 -9.32
C LYS A 53 -16.52 2.84 -8.89
N ALA A 54 -17.01 2.97 -7.64
CA ALA A 54 -17.77 1.94 -6.96
C ALA A 54 -18.64 1.29 -8.02
N ALA A 55 -18.41 0.00 -8.31
CA ALA A 55 -19.08 -0.63 -9.42
C ALA A 55 -20.58 -0.47 -9.17
N GLU A 56 -21.20 0.52 -9.80
CA GLU A 56 -22.64 0.82 -9.69
C GLU A 56 -23.46 -0.27 -10.39
N HIS A 57 -22.86 -1.43 -10.64
CA HIS A 57 -23.50 -2.56 -11.26
C HIS A 57 -22.78 -3.87 -10.87
N LEU A 58 -22.66 -4.12 -9.56
CA LEU A 58 -22.64 -5.50 -9.09
C LEU A 58 -24.10 -5.98 -9.14
N GLU A 59 -24.60 -6.29 -10.34
CA GLU A 59 -25.95 -6.85 -10.49
C GLU A 59 -26.06 -8.08 -9.59
N LEU A 60 -27.06 -8.04 -8.71
CA LEU A 60 -27.44 -9.16 -7.88
C LEU A 60 -27.70 -10.36 -8.82
N ILE A 61 -26.94 -11.43 -8.66
CA ILE A 61 -27.27 -12.72 -9.28
C ILE A 61 -28.64 -13.12 -8.69
N PRO A 62 -29.72 -13.21 -9.47
CA PRO A 62 -31.00 -13.66 -8.93
C PRO A 62 -30.86 -15.12 -8.51
N LEU A 63 -31.26 -15.43 -7.27
CA LEU A 63 -31.41 -16.81 -6.83
C LEU A 63 -32.62 -17.42 -7.55
N PRO A 64 -32.54 -18.70 -8.00
CA PRO A 64 -33.68 -19.35 -8.64
C PRO A 64 -34.85 -19.48 -7.65
N GLU A 65 -36.07 -19.14 -8.09
CA GLU A 65 -37.29 -19.50 -7.36
C GLU A 65 -37.46 -21.02 -7.38
N ALA A 66 -37.81 -21.59 -6.22
CA ALA A 66 -37.91 -23.02 -5.95
C ALA A 66 -39.13 -23.67 -6.60
#